data_AF-A0A0Q7QGC6-F1
#
_entry.id   AF-A0A0Q7QGC6-F1
#
_cell.length_a   1.000
_cell.length_b   1.000
_cell.length_c   1.000
_cell.angle_alpha   90.00
_cell.angle_beta   90.00
_cell.angle_gamma   90.00
#
_symmetry.space_group_name_H-M   'P 1'
#
loop_
_entity.id
_entity.type
_entity.pdbx_description
1 polymer ?
#
loop_
_entity_poly.entity_id
_entity_poly.type
_entity_poly.pdbx_seq_one_letter_code
_entity_poly.pdbx_strand_id
1 'polypeptide(L)'
;MKRLAGALAFLCLVLFLLAIENRHAIEAWRAVRDEAVPAAGRVADWAGRLPSGAADGLSGLRTAVATDPGIVAADATDAMLAGEYGPTDEATRVTAGAVAFVGADLRFDRGETFHTRPLRIAAGREAFVAGQTYAGRWGAPADAQIELRRIVPAAHGRTVAASALCGGATPGVVALLHRQNQVDVLIFRARTVVGPDAAPSALCGAWSFRQR
;
A
#
# COMPACT_ATOMS: atom_id res chain seq x y z
N MET A 1 13.53 62.52 6.80
CA MET A 1 14.53 61.60 6.24
C MET A 1 14.65 60.29 7.05
N LYS A 2 15.04 60.31 8.35
CA LYS A 2 15.25 59.08 9.16
C LYS A 2 14.02 58.16 9.35
N ARG A 3 12.82 58.73 9.49
CA ARG A 3 11.57 57.94 9.65
C ARG A 3 11.13 57.21 8.37
N LEU A 4 11.49 57.76 7.21
CA LEU A 4 11.14 57.19 5.90
C LEU A 4 12.03 55.98 5.57
N ALA A 5 13.31 56.04 5.95
CA ALA A 5 14.23 54.91 5.84
C ALA A 5 13.84 53.73 6.73
N GLY A 6 13.34 53.99 7.94
CA GLY A 6 12.88 52.93 8.86
C GLY A 6 11.64 52.20 8.35
N ALA A 7 10.65 52.94 7.83
CA ALA A 7 9.45 52.34 7.24
C ALA A 7 9.78 51.50 6.00
N LEU A 8 10.72 51.96 5.16
CA LEU A 8 11.17 51.22 3.99
C LEU A 8 11.91 49.93 4.37
N ALA A 9 12.80 49.99 5.37
CA ALA A 9 13.53 48.81 5.84
C ALA A 9 12.59 47.75 6.43
N PHE A 10 11.57 48.16 7.20
CA PHE A 10 10.56 47.26 7.73
C PHE A 10 9.72 46.64 6.62
N LEU A 11 9.29 47.43 5.65
CA LEU A 11 8.55 46.93 4.48
C LEU A 11 9.38 45.92 3.67
N CYS A 12 10.66 46.22 3.43
CA CYS A 12 11.58 45.30 2.75
C CYS A 12 11.78 44.00 3.52
N LEU A 13 11.88 44.05 4.85
CA LEU A 13 12.01 42.86 5.70
C LEU A 13 10.74 41.98 5.61
N VAL A 14 9.55 42.58 5.71
CA VAL A 14 8.27 41.86 5.60
C VAL A 14 8.13 41.21 4.22
N LEU A 15 8.49 41.92 3.15
CA LEU A 15 8.48 41.36 1.79
C LEU A 15 9.50 40.22 1.63
N PHE A 16 10.66 40.30 2.27
CA PHE A 16 11.67 39.24 2.24
C PHE A 16 11.20 37.98 2.99
N LEU A 17 10.55 38.16 4.14
CA LEU A 17 9.95 37.04 4.91
C LEU A 17 8.81 36.36 4.14
N LEU A 18 7.93 37.15 3.51
CA LEU A 18 6.87 36.61 2.64
C LEU A 18 7.40 35.89 1.39
N ALA A 19 8.58 36.27 0.90
CA ALA A 19 9.19 35.61 -0.25
C ALA A 19 9.83 34.25 0.08
N ILE A 20 10.31 34.05 1.33
CA ILE A 20 11.00 32.83 1.75
C ILE A 20 10.03 31.67 2.02
N GLU A 21 8.83 31.92 2.56
CA GLU A 21 7.86 30.85 2.85
C GLU A 21 7.12 30.29 1.62
N ASN A 22 7.20 30.94 0.47
CA ASN A 22 6.35 30.59 -0.67
C ASN A 22 6.83 29.39 -1.50
N ARG A 23 8.13 29.06 -1.55
CA ARG A 23 8.59 27.97 -2.44
C ARG A 23 8.17 26.59 -1.94
N HIS A 24 8.31 26.33 -0.65
CA HIS A 24 7.91 25.03 -0.08
C HIS A 24 6.39 24.90 0.08
N ALA A 25 5.68 26.00 0.37
CA ALA A 25 4.22 25.99 0.45
C ALA A 25 3.57 25.77 -0.92
N ILE A 26 4.10 26.35 -2.00
CA ILE A 26 3.54 26.18 -3.35
C ILE A 26 3.82 24.79 -3.93
N GLU A 27 4.98 24.20 -3.64
CA GLU A 27 5.30 22.81 -4.06
C GLU A 27 4.44 21.78 -3.32
N ALA A 28 4.26 21.96 -2.00
CA ALA A 28 3.34 21.13 -1.22
C ALA A 28 1.88 21.29 -1.69
N TRP A 29 1.46 22.51 -2.01
CA TRP A 29 0.11 22.77 -2.51
C TRP A 29 -0.11 22.18 -3.92
N ARG A 30 0.89 22.26 -4.81
CA ARG A 30 0.82 21.65 -6.16
C ARG A 30 0.78 20.13 -6.10
N ALA A 31 1.58 19.50 -5.24
CA ALA A 31 1.51 18.05 -5.02
C ALA A 31 0.12 17.61 -4.53
N VAL A 32 -0.49 18.38 -3.62
CA VAL A 32 -1.86 18.11 -3.14
C VAL A 32 -2.91 18.33 -4.24
N ARG A 33 -2.78 19.35 -5.10
CA ARG A 33 -3.74 19.57 -6.20
C ARG A 33 -3.62 18.50 -7.28
N ASP A 34 -2.41 18.11 -7.67
CA ASP A 34 -2.21 17.16 -8.76
C ASP A 34 -2.63 15.73 -8.36
N GLU A 35 -2.54 15.37 -7.07
CA GLU A 35 -3.10 14.12 -6.53
C GLU A 35 -4.61 14.17 -6.25
N ALA A 36 -5.23 15.35 -6.18
CA ALA A 36 -6.67 15.52 -5.93
C ALA A 36 -7.53 15.38 -7.20
N VAL A 37 -6.96 15.45 -8.40
CA VAL A 37 -7.73 15.44 -9.65
C VAL A 37 -8.37 14.08 -10.00
N PRO A 38 -7.84 12.89 -9.63
CA PRO A 38 -8.60 11.65 -9.79
C PRO A 38 -9.67 11.46 -8.71
N ALA A 39 -9.67 12.26 -7.63
CA ALA A 39 -10.58 12.09 -6.51
C ALA A 39 -11.96 12.72 -6.75
N ALA A 40 -12.09 13.70 -7.66
CA ALA A 40 -13.36 14.37 -7.94
C ALA A 40 -14.44 13.42 -8.51
N GLY A 41 -14.04 12.33 -9.18
CA GLY A 41 -14.98 11.29 -9.64
C GLY A 41 -15.52 10.38 -8.54
N ARG A 42 -14.84 10.31 -7.38
CA ARG A 42 -15.24 9.45 -6.24
C ARG A 42 -16.16 10.15 -5.23
N VAL A 43 -16.26 11.48 -5.28
CA VAL A 43 -17.15 12.24 -4.38
C VAL A 43 -18.62 12.12 -4.81
N ALA A 44 -18.89 11.97 -6.11
CA ALA A 44 -20.27 11.80 -6.61
C ALA A 44 -20.90 10.47 -6.16
N ASP A 45 -20.11 9.40 -6.04
CA ASP A 45 -20.61 8.07 -5.65
C ASP A 45 -20.80 7.92 -4.12
N TRP A 46 -20.17 8.81 -3.34
CA TRP A 46 -20.32 8.87 -1.88
C TRP A 46 -21.55 9.69 -1.46
N ALA A 47 -21.91 10.72 -2.24
CA ALA A 47 -23.10 11.54 -1.97
C ALA A 47 -24.43 10.76 -2.08
N GLY A 48 -24.45 9.65 -2.83
CA GLY A 48 -25.62 8.76 -2.92
C GLY A 48 -25.75 7.73 -1.79
N ARG A 49 -24.73 7.61 -0.91
CA ARG A 49 -24.65 6.58 0.14
C ARG A 49 -24.62 7.14 1.57
N LEU A 50 -24.98 8.41 1.76
CA LEU A 50 -25.16 8.97 3.09
C LEU A 50 -26.59 8.70 3.59
N PRO A 51 -26.78 8.05 4.76
CA PRO A 51 -28.04 8.14 5.48
C PRO A 51 -28.31 9.62 5.78
N SER A 52 -29.58 9.99 5.86
CA SER A 52 -30.16 11.34 5.80
C SER A 52 -29.71 12.39 6.85
N GLY A 53 -28.53 12.27 7.46
CA GLY A 53 -27.96 13.21 8.43
C GLY A 53 -27.25 14.43 7.84
N ALA A 54 -27.08 14.52 6.51
CA ALA A 54 -26.48 15.69 5.87
C ALA A 54 -27.37 16.96 5.92
N ALA A 55 -28.63 16.83 6.38
CA ALA A 55 -29.55 17.95 6.52
C ALA A 55 -29.22 18.89 7.71
N ASP A 56 -28.43 18.43 8.69
CA ASP A 56 -28.21 19.15 9.96
C ASP A 56 -26.90 19.95 10.02
N GLY A 57 -26.26 20.15 8.85
CA GLY A 57 -25.06 20.98 8.73
C GLY A 57 -23.91 20.57 9.65
N LEU A 58 -23.27 21.55 10.30
CA LEU A 58 -22.10 21.33 11.18
C LEU A 58 -22.39 20.39 12.36
N SER A 59 -23.65 20.33 12.83
CA SER A 59 -24.06 19.42 13.89
C SER A 59 -24.16 17.98 13.38
N GLY A 60 -24.67 17.76 12.17
CA GLY A 60 -24.66 16.43 11.53
C GLY A 60 -23.24 15.89 11.34
N LEU A 61 -22.29 16.77 10.97
CA LEU A 61 -20.86 16.43 10.90
C LEU A 61 -20.27 16.08 12.28
N ARG A 62 -20.58 16.84 13.33
CA ARG A 62 -20.13 16.51 14.70
C ARG A 62 -20.68 15.19 15.20
N THR A 63 -21.96 14.91 14.93
CA THR A 63 -22.58 13.66 15.33
C THR A 63 -21.95 12.49 14.58
N ALA A 64 -21.77 12.60 13.26
CA ALA A 64 -21.09 11.56 12.46
C ALA A 64 -19.67 11.28 12.96
N VAL A 65 -18.89 12.31 13.31
CA VAL A 65 -17.54 12.16 13.92
C VAL A 65 -17.60 11.54 15.32
N ALA A 66 -18.63 11.83 16.10
CA ALA A 66 -18.80 11.28 17.45
C ALA A 66 -19.39 9.85 17.48
N THR A 67 -20.03 9.40 16.39
CA THR A 67 -20.58 8.04 16.26
C THR A 67 -19.72 7.10 15.42
N ASP A 68 -18.67 7.59 14.77
CA ASP A 68 -17.69 6.74 14.11
C ASP A 68 -16.77 6.14 15.20
N PRO A 69 -16.77 4.81 15.43
CA PRO A 69 -15.83 4.18 16.33
C PRO A 69 -14.46 4.19 15.65
N GLY A 70 -13.82 5.36 15.62
CA GLY A 70 -12.47 5.60 15.15
C GLY A 70 -12.20 5.13 13.73
N ILE A 71 -11.99 6.07 12.81
CA ILE A 71 -10.85 5.89 11.90
C ILE A 71 -9.61 5.84 12.81
N VAL A 72 -9.30 4.64 13.27
CA VAL A 72 -8.04 4.34 13.94
C VAL A 72 -7.00 4.55 12.86
N ALA A 73 -6.30 5.68 12.93
CA ALA A 73 -5.06 5.83 12.19
C ALA A 73 -4.20 4.61 12.52
N ALA A 74 -3.70 3.92 11.49
CA ALA A 74 -2.77 2.81 11.64
C ALA A 74 -1.77 3.16 12.73
N ASP A 75 -1.70 2.32 13.78
CA ASP A 75 -0.78 2.57 14.89
C ASP A 75 0.64 2.59 14.30
N ALA A 76 1.58 3.37 14.86
CA ALA A 76 2.98 3.34 14.37
C ALA A 76 3.63 1.95 14.57
N THR A 77 2.94 1.09 15.34
CA THR A 77 3.24 -0.33 15.55
C THR A 77 2.40 -1.28 14.68
N ASP A 78 1.59 -0.79 13.73
CA ASP A 78 1.02 -1.62 12.65
C ASP A 78 2.19 -2.25 11.91
N ALA A 79 2.48 -3.48 12.36
CA ALA A 79 3.80 -4.04 12.29
C ALA A 79 4.20 -4.16 10.82
N MET A 80 5.18 -3.34 10.43
CA MET A 80 5.87 -3.56 9.16
C MET A 80 6.28 -5.03 9.18
N LEU A 81 5.69 -5.82 8.27
CA LEU A 81 5.81 -7.27 8.30
C LEU A 81 7.30 -7.64 8.36
N ALA A 82 7.73 -8.20 9.49
CA ALA A 82 9.12 -8.39 9.83
C ALA A 82 9.30 -9.64 10.69
N GLY A 83 10.47 -10.26 10.56
CA GLY A 83 10.83 -11.45 11.32
C GLY A 83 10.80 -12.71 10.47
N GLU A 84 10.95 -13.86 11.15
CA GLU A 84 11.08 -15.17 10.53
C GLU A 84 9.79 -15.98 10.64
N TYR A 85 9.41 -16.61 9.54
CA TYR A 85 8.20 -17.40 9.44
C TYR A 85 8.53 -18.77 8.83
N GLY A 86 8.15 -19.84 9.52
CA GLY A 86 8.26 -21.22 9.06
C GLY A 86 7.06 -21.63 8.20
N PRO A 87 7.21 -22.65 7.32
CA PRO A 87 6.11 -23.15 6.50
C PRO A 87 4.98 -23.75 7.35
N THR A 88 3.72 -23.54 6.97
CA THR A 88 2.56 -24.17 7.66
C THR A 88 2.21 -25.57 7.16
N ASP A 89 2.74 -25.95 5.99
CA ASP A 89 2.42 -27.21 5.32
C ASP A 89 3.62 -27.75 4.51
N GLU A 90 3.50 -29.01 4.09
CA GLU A 90 4.56 -29.72 3.37
C GLU A 90 4.90 -29.10 2.02
N ALA A 91 3.90 -28.68 1.26
CA ALA A 91 4.10 -28.14 -0.06
C ALA A 91 4.87 -26.81 0.03
N THR A 92 4.55 -25.97 1.01
CA THR A 92 5.28 -24.75 1.32
C THR A 92 6.72 -25.04 1.77
N ARG A 93 6.92 -26.03 2.65
CA ARG A 93 8.26 -26.44 3.10
C ARG A 93 9.15 -26.93 1.96
N VAL A 94 8.59 -27.71 1.03
CA VAL A 94 9.32 -28.26 -0.11
C VAL A 94 9.65 -27.18 -1.15
N THR A 95 8.73 -26.26 -1.39
CA THR A 95 8.85 -25.29 -2.50
C THR A 95 9.56 -24.00 -2.08
N ALA A 96 9.14 -23.41 -0.95
CA ALA A 96 9.60 -22.09 -0.50
C ALA A 96 10.53 -22.16 0.71
N GLY A 97 10.45 -23.21 1.53
CA GLY A 97 11.18 -23.28 2.79
C GLY A 97 10.59 -22.32 3.83
N ALA A 98 11.41 -21.77 4.71
CA ALA A 98 11.00 -20.64 5.55
C ALA A 98 11.16 -19.32 4.80
N VAL A 99 10.57 -18.25 5.33
CA VAL A 99 10.71 -16.90 4.80
C VAL A 99 11.03 -15.92 5.93
N ALA A 100 12.00 -15.03 5.68
CA ALA A 100 12.27 -13.88 6.53
C ALA A 100 11.83 -12.60 5.81
N PHE A 101 11.07 -11.76 6.51
CA PHE A 101 10.72 -10.42 6.06
C PHE A 101 11.66 -9.41 6.71
N VAL A 102 12.44 -8.70 5.88
CA VAL A 102 13.44 -7.73 6.34
C VAL A 102 13.23 -6.41 5.59
N GLY A 103 12.32 -5.58 6.10
CA GLY A 103 11.90 -4.35 5.44
C GLY A 103 11.27 -4.64 4.07
N ALA A 104 11.96 -4.22 3.00
CA ALA A 104 11.54 -4.41 1.62
C ALA A 104 11.86 -5.82 1.07
N ASP A 105 12.64 -6.61 1.80
CA ASP A 105 13.14 -7.91 1.32
C ASP A 105 12.29 -9.07 1.84
N LEU A 106 12.00 -10.02 0.94
CA LEU A 106 11.51 -11.34 1.27
C LEU A 106 12.63 -12.34 0.97
N ARG A 107 13.16 -13.00 2.00
CA ARG A 107 14.28 -13.95 1.88
C ARG A 107 13.78 -15.35 2.17
N PHE A 108 13.82 -16.22 1.18
CA PHE A 108 13.40 -17.61 1.30
C PHE A 108 14.60 -18.50 1.57
N ASP A 109 14.47 -19.47 2.47
CA ASP A 109 15.54 -20.40 2.83
C ASP A 109 16.03 -21.25 1.64
N ARG A 110 15.25 -21.33 0.56
CA ARG A 110 15.62 -21.97 -0.71
C ARG A 110 16.50 -21.11 -1.62
N GLY A 111 17.01 -19.98 -1.12
CA GLY A 111 17.99 -19.12 -1.79
C GLY A 111 17.39 -17.99 -2.64
N GLU A 112 16.06 -17.89 -2.72
CA GLU A 112 15.37 -16.81 -3.43
C GLU A 112 15.30 -15.57 -2.54
N THR A 113 15.60 -14.40 -3.08
CA THR A 113 15.40 -13.12 -2.39
C THR A 113 14.69 -12.16 -3.33
N PHE A 114 13.56 -11.62 -2.88
CA PHE A 114 12.83 -10.59 -3.61
C PHE A 114 12.95 -9.26 -2.90
N HIS A 115 13.51 -8.28 -3.62
CA HIS A 115 13.44 -6.89 -3.22
C HIS A 115 12.13 -6.30 -3.71
N THR A 116 11.40 -5.62 -2.83
CA THR A 116 10.05 -5.14 -3.14
C THR A 116 9.88 -3.65 -2.88
N ARG A 117 8.83 -3.08 -3.47
CA ARG A 117 8.33 -1.73 -3.17
C ARG A 117 6.81 -1.77 -3.02
N PRO A 118 6.21 -0.95 -2.14
CA PRO A 118 4.75 -0.87 -2.03
C PRO A 118 4.10 -0.61 -3.40
N LEU A 119 2.99 -1.30 -3.68
CA LEU A 119 2.18 -1.08 -4.87
C LEU A 119 0.82 -0.47 -4.50
N ARG A 120 0.05 -1.16 -3.64
CA ARG A 120 -1.23 -0.70 -3.07
C ARG A 120 -1.71 -1.67 -2.00
N ILE A 121 -2.74 -1.28 -1.25
CA ILE A 121 -3.57 -2.19 -0.46
C ILE A 121 -4.80 -2.58 -1.29
N ALA A 122 -5.16 -3.86 -1.30
CA ALA A 122 -6.39 -4.39 -1.87
C ALA A 122 -7.32 -4.90 -0.76
N ALA A 123 -8.62 -4.95 -1.04
CA ALA A 123 -9.57 -5.65 -0.18
C ALA A 123 -9.63 -7.15 -0.51
N GLY A 124 -9.94 -7.98 0.48
CA GLY A 124 -10.06 -9.43 0.33
C GLY A 124 -11.04 -9.84 -0.76
N ARG A 125 -12.14 -9.09 -0.93
CA ARG A 125 -13.14 -9.32 -1.98
C ARG A 125 -12.65 -9.06 -3.41
N GLU A 126 -11.53 -8.38 -3.59
CA GLU A 126 -11.01 -8.11 -4.93
C GLU A 126 -10.54 -9.41 -5.61
N ALA A 127 -10.84 -9.51 -6.91
CA ALA A 127 -10.32 -10.59 -7.73
C ALA A 127 -8.85 -10.35 -8.05
N PHE A 128 -8.02 -11.39 -7.94
CA PHE A 128 -6.60 -11.32 -8.31
C PHE A 128 -6.29 -12.06 -9.61
N VAL A 129 -7.17 -12.98 -10.01
CA VAL A 129 -7.29 -13.61 -11.33
C VAL A 129 -8.77 -13.86 -11.63
N ALA A 130 -9.09 -14.20 -12.87
CA ALA A 130 -10.45 -14.53 -13.28
C ALA A 130 -11.10 -15.58 -12.34
N GLY A 131 -12.22 -15.20 -11.74
CA GLY A 131 -13.03 -16.06 -10.88
C GLY A 131 -12.47 -16.35 -9.48
N GLN A 132 -11.35 -15.74 -9.06
CA GLN A 132 -10.78 -15.94 -7.71
C GLN A 132 -10.53 -14.62 -7.00
N THR A 133 -10.99 -14.54 -5.75
CA THR A 133 -10.74 -13.43 -4.84
C THR A 133 -9.73 -13.81 -3.77
N TYR A 134 -9.05 -12.82 -3.18
CA TYR A 134 -8.09 -13.07 -2.11
C TYR A 134 -8.76 -13.74 -0.90
N ALA A 135 -9.94 -13.24 -0.51
CA ALA A 135 -10.76 -13.79 0.57
C ALA A 135 -11.13 -15.25 0.31
N GLY A 136 -11.59 -15.58 -0.90
CA GLY A 136 -11.92 -16.95 -1.28
C GLY A 136 -10.70 -17.87 -1.28
N ARG A 137 -9.55 -17.38 -1.74
CA ARG A 137 -8.30 -18.17 -1.80
C ARG A 137 -7.73 -18.49 -0.42
N TRP A 138 -7.77 -17.54 0.51
CA TRP A 138 -7.15 -17.67 1.82
C TRP A 138 -8.13 -17.95 2.96
N GLY A 139 -9.42 -18.08 2.67
CA GLY A 139 -10.46 -18.23 3.69
C GLY A 139 -10.50 -17.03 4.64
N ALA A 140 -10.32 -15.83 4.10
CA ALA A 140 -10.24 -14.58 4.87
C ALA A 140 -11.53 -13.76 4.73
N PRO A 141 -11.78 -12.80 5.64
CA PRO A 141 -12.88 -11.83 5.50
C PRO A 141 -12.81 -11.05 4.18
N ALA A 142 -13.96 -10.65 3.66
CA ALA A 142 -14.09 -9.91 2.39
C ALA A 142 -13.47 -8.49 2.44
N ASP A 143 -13.30 -7.95 3.65
CA ASP A 143 -12.69 -6.67 3.97
C ASP A 143 -11.24 -6.81 4.48
N ALA A 144 -10.67 -8.02 4.50
CA ALA A 144 -9.27 -8.23 4.83
C ALA A 144 -8.36 -7.35 3.96
N GLN A 145 -7.35 -6.73 4.57
CA GLN A 145 -6.39 -5.91 3.86
C GLN A 145 -5.28 -6.78 3.28
N ILE A 146 -5.10 -6.69 1.97
CA ILE A 146 -4.07 -7.42 1.24
C ILE A 146 -3.02 -6.42 0.80
N GLU A 147 -1.79 -6.59 1.26
CA GLU A 147 -0.69 -5.75 0.85
C GLU A 147 -0.12 -6.27 -0.48
N LEU A 148 -0.17 -5.45 -1.54
CA LEU A 148 0.50 -5.74 -2.79
C LEU A 148 1.82 -4.98 -2.83
N ARG A 149 2.91 -5.70 -3.12
CA ARG A 149 4.23 -5.12 -3.37
C ARG A 149 4.73 -5.51 -4.76
N ARG A 150 5.36 -4.58 -5.46
CA ARG A 150 6.06 -4.86 -6.73
C ARG A 150 7.43 -5.43 -6.44
N ILE A 151 7.79 -6.52 -7.10
CA ILE A 151 9.15 -7.06 -7.08
C ILE A 151 10.00 -6.23 -8.04
N VAL A 152 11.12 -5.70 -7.55
CA VAL A 152 12.01 -4.78 -8.27
C VAL A 152 13.43 -5.33 -8.30
N PRO A 153 14.29 -4.86 -9.24
CA PRO A 153 15.68 -5.24 -9.25
C PRO A 153 16.40 -4.83 -7.95
N ALA A 154 17.32 -5.69 -7.48
CA ALA A 154 18.14 -5.44 -6.29
C ALA A 154 19.03 -4.19 -6.42
N ALA A 155 19.49 -3.91 -7.64
CA ALA A 155 20.38 -2.82 -7.97
C ALA A 155 19.93 -2.10 -9.24
N HIS A 156 20.27 -0.81 -9.34
CA HIS A 156 19.98 -0.01 -10.52
C HIS A 156 20.63 -0.61 -11.78
N GLY A 157 19.93 -0.55 -12.92
CA GLY A 157 20.40 -1.12 -14.19
C GLY A 157 20.35 -2.64 -14.29
N ARG A 158 19.83 -3.34 -13.26
CA ARG A 158 19.60 -4.80 -13.31
C ARG A 158 18.15 -5.11 -13.64
N THR A 159 17.90 -6.34 -14.07
CA THR A 159 16.55 -6.92 -14.19
C THR A 159 16.27 -7.87 -13.03
N VAL A 160 15.00 -8.08 -12.72
CA VAL A 160 14.58 -9.16 -11.80
C VAL A 160 14.92 -10.50 -12.46
N ALA A 161 15.57 -11.39 -11.73
CA ALA A 161 15.94 -12.71 -12.23
C ALA A 161 14.72 -13.64 -12.33
N ALA A 162 14.83 -14.69 -13.15
CA ALA A 162 13.90 -15.81 -13.09
C ALA A 162 13.96 -16.48 -11.71
N SER A 163 12.83 -17.03 -11.25
CA SER A 163 12.73 -17.64 -9.93
C SER A 163 12.15 -19.05 -10.00
N ALA A 164 12.68 -19.97 -9.19
CA ALA A 164 12.14 -21.31 -9.03
C ALA A 164 10.71 -21.28 -8.46
N LEU A 165 10.41 -20.30 -7.60
CA LEU A 165 9.05 -20.05 -7.07
C LEU A 165 8.04 -19.65 -8.15
N CYS A 166 8.52 -19.27 -9.32
CA CYS A 166 7.70 -18.99 -10.49
C CYS A 166 7.96 -19.94 -11.66
N GLY A 167 8.45 -21.16 -11.38
CA GLY A 167 8.71 -22.18 -12.40
C GLY A 167 9.70 -21.74 -13.47
N GLY A 168 10.69 -20.92 -13.09
CA GLY A 168 11.68 -20.35 -14.02
C GLY A 168 11.23 -19.09 -14.74
N ALA A 169 10.03 -18.57 -14.49
CA ALA A 169 9.61 -17.26 -14.98
C ALA A 169 10.09 -16.14 -14.04
N THR A 170 10.13 -14.91 -14.56
CA THR A 170 10.41 -13.71 -13.76
C THR A 170 9.19 -13.36 -12.90
N PRO A 171 9.31 -13.23 -11.57
CA PRO A 171 8.24 -12.75 -10.71
C PRO A 171 8.12 -11.21 -10.76
N GLY A 172 6.97 -10.65 -10.42
CA GLY A 172 6.71 -9.21 -10.55
C GLY A 172 5.87 -8.56 -9.47
N VAL A 173 4.94 -9.29 -8.85
CA VAL A 173 4.12 -8.79 -7.75
C VAL A 173 4.04 -9.87 -6.68
N VAL A 174 4.07 -9.46 -5.42
CA VAL A 174 3.73 -10.30 -4.28
C VAL A 174 2.50 -9.70 -3.61
N ALA A 175 1.52 -10.54 -3.27
CA ALA A 175 0.40 -10.18 -2.42
C ALA A 175 0.56 -10.89 -1.08
N LEU A 176 0.38 -10.13 0.00
CA LEU A 176 0.61 -10.56 1.37
C LEU A 176 -0.67 -10.35 2.18
N LEU A 177 -1.08 -11.39 2.90
CA LEU A 177 -2.09 -11.29 3.95
C LEU A 177 -1.43 -11.62 5.28
N HIS A 178 -1.35 -10.64 6.17
CA HIS A 178 -0.85 -10.83 7.53
C HIS A 178 -2.02 -11.09 8.50
N ARG A 179 -1.92 -12.14 9.31
CA ARG A 179 -2.91 -12.57 10.29
C ARG A 179 -2.23 -12.95 11.59
N GLN A 180 -2.10 -12.02 12.53
CA GLN A 180 -1.45 -12.25 13.84
C GLN A 180 -0.06 -12.89 13.70
N ASN A 181 0.03 -14.22 13.79
CA ASN A 181 1.26 -15.00 13.66
C ASN A 181 1.38 -15.74 12.33
N GLN A 182 0.51 -15.51 11.34
CA GLN A 182 0.52 -16.16 10.04
C GLN A 182 0.64 -15.13 8.91
N VAL A 183 1.37 -15.48 7.85
CA VAL A 183 1.42 -14.73 6.59
C VAL A 183 1.10 -15.67 5.46
N ASP A 184 0.15 -15.25 4.62
CA ASP A 184 -0.11 -15.92 3.35
C ASP A 184 0.46 -15.08 2.20
N VAL A 185 1.09 -15.76 1.25
CA VAL A 185 1.86 -15.14 0.17
C VAL A 185 1.35 -15.69 -1.16
N LEU A 186 1.01 -14.79 -2.09
CA LEU A 186 0.83 -15.10 -3.51
C LEU A 186 1.92 -14.38 -4.30
N ILE A 187 2.52 -15.05 -5.26
CA ILE A 187 3.49 -14.43 -6.18
C ILE A 187 2.93 -14.48 -7.60
N PHE A 188 3.06 -13.39 -8.33
CA PHE A 188 2.61 -13.24 -9.71
C PHE A 188 3.79 -12.99 -10.65
N ARG A 189 3.67 -13.46 -11.89
CA ARG A 189 4.64 -13.24 -12.96
C ARG A 189 4.83 -11.75 -13.25
N ALA A 190 6.00 -11.39 -13.73
CA ALA A 190 6.30 -10.06 -14.24
C ALA A 190 5.30 -9.62 -15.31
N ARG A 191 5.00 -8.32 -15.36
CA ARG A 191 4.04 -7.68 -16.27
C ARG A 191 2.57 -8.09 -16.07
N THR A 192 2.26 -8.90 -15.05
CA THR A 192 0.87 -9.16 -14.65
C THR A 192 0.24 -7.89 -14.10
N VAL A 193 -0.92 -7.52 -14.63
CA VAL A 193 -1.84 -6.59 -13.97
C VAL A 193 -2.76 -7.44 -13.12
N VAL A 194 -2.51 -7.45 -11.80
CA VAL A 194 -3.28 -8.29 -10.86
C VAL A 194 -4.71 -7.77 -10.78
N GLY A 195 -5.68 -8.64 -11.06
CA GLY A 195 -7.07 -8.24 -11.22
C GLY A 195 -7.94 -9.34 -11.85
N PRO A 196 -9.23 -9.06 -12.07
CA PRO A 196 -10.18 -10.02 -12.65
C PRO A 196 -9.81 -10.49 -14.05
N ASP A 197 -9.08 -9.67 -14.82
CA ASP A 197 -8.67 -10.00 -16.19
C ASP A 197 -7.33 -10.75 -16.26
N ALA A 198 -6.66 -10.95 -15.12
CA ALA A 198 -5.42 -11.71 -15.08
C ALA A 198 -5.69 -13.19 -15.38
N ALA A 199 -4.93 -13.74 -16.32
CA ALA A 199 -4.99 -15.16 -16.65
C ALA A 199 -4.56 -16.02 -15.44
N PRO A 200 -5.10 -17.24 -15.26
CA PRO A 200 -4.68 -18.13 -14.17
C PRO A 200 -3.17 -18.43 -14.16
N SER A 201 -2.55 -18.48 -15.34
CA SER A 201 -1.10 -18.69 -15.50
C SER A 201 -0.25 -17.54 -14.96
N ALA A 202 -0.84 -16.39 -14.65
CA ALA A 202 -0.15 -15.27 -14.05
C ALA A 202 0.29 -15.55 -12.61
N LEU A 203 -0.38 -16.45 -11.90
CA LEU A 203 0.00 -16.87 -10.56
C LEU A 203 1.19 -17.84 -10.63
N CYS A 204 2.27 -17.50 -9.94
CA CYS A 204 3.43 -18.35 -9.75
C CYS A 204 3.13 -19.45 -8.72
N GLY A 205 2.53 -19.06 -7.59
CA GLY A 205 2.20 -19.97 -6.51
C GLY A 205 1.61 -19.25 -5.29
N ALA A 206 1.21 -20.06 -4.32
CA ALA A 206 0.60 -19.65 -3.07
C ALA A 206 1.24 -20.43 -1.91
N TRP A 207 1.58 -19.73 -0.84
CA TRP A 207 2.27 -20.30 0.31
C TRP A 207 1.77 -19.68 1.61
N SER A 208 1.85 -20.44 2.69
CA SER A 208 1.42 -20.02 4.02
C SER A 208 2.53 -20.28 5.03
N PHE A 209 2.80 -19.29 5.87
CA PHE A 209 3.88 -19.30 6.85
C PHE A 209 3.40 -18.86 8.22
N ARG A 210 3.99 -19.40 9.29
CA ARG A 210 3.71 -19.03 10.67
C ARG A 210 4.98 -18.53 11.35
N GLN A 211 4.85 -17.46 12.12
CA GLN A 211 5.92 -16.85 12.90
C GLN A 211 6.59 -17.91 13.78
N ARG A 212 7.92 -17.85 13.82
CA ARG A 212 8.75 -18.69 14.68
C ARG A 212 8.91 -18.11 16.07
#